data_AF-A0A7X5EDH9-F1
#
_entry.id   AF-A0A7X5EDH9-F1
#
_cell.length_a   1.000
_cell.length_b   1.000
_cell.length_c   1.000
_cell.angle_alpha   90.00
_cell.angle_beta   90.00
_cell.angle_gamma   90.00
#
_symmetry.space_group_name_H-M   'P 1'
#
loop_
_entity.id
_entity.type
_entity.pdbx_description
1 polymer ?
#
loop_
_entity_poly.entity_id
_entity_poly.type
_entity_poly.pdbx_seq_one_letter_code
_entity_poly.pdbx_strand_id
1 'polypeptide(L)'
;MFDEEKAKRTVDFIGCLKHTKGKWRGQPFDLLPWQEAIIRDVFGTVKENGYRQYNTAYVEIPKKNGKSELAAGVALYMTCGDNEWGAEVYGCASDRQQASIVFDVAVDMVEQCPALKKRIKPVMSVKRLVYKPTNSFYQVLSAEAYTKHGLNVHAVIFDELHSQPNRELFDVMTKGSGDARTQPLFFLITTAGTDRHSVCFEQHQK
;
A
#
# COMPACT_ATOMS: atom_id res chain seq x y z
N MET A 1 15.17 11.73 11.86
CA MET A 1 14.86 13.16 11.57
C MET A 1 13.45 13.24 11.03
N PHE A 2 12.72 14.33 11.26
CA PHE A 2 11.37 14.51 10.72
C PHE A 2 11.38 15.52 9.57
N ASP A 3 10.91 15.10 8.40
CA ASP A 3 10.80 15.87 7.17
C ASP A 3 9.32 16.24 6.94
N GLU A 4 8.98 17.47 7.30
CA GLU A 4 7.61 18.00 7.21
C GLU A 4 7.11 18.09 5.76
N GLU A 5 8.00 18.39 4.80
CA GLU A 5 7.62 18.51 3.40
C GLU A 5 7.23 17.16 2.80
N LYS A 6 7.97 16.10 3.12
CA LYS A 6 7.62 14.74 2.70
C LYS A 6 6.33 14.25 3.33
N ALA A 7 6.16 14.47 4.63
CA ALA A 7 4.94 14.12 5.33
C ALA A 7 3.72 14.80 4.68
N LYS A 8 3.80 16.12 4.53
CA LYS A 8 2.75 16.93 3.92
C LYS A 8 2.47 16.53 2.47
N ARG A 9 3.49 16.28 1.66
CA ARG A 9 3.32 15.83 0.27
C ARG A 9 2.49 14.56 0.18
N THR A 10 2.71 13.59 1.06
CA THR A 10 1.93 12.35 1.08
C THR A 10 0.48 12.60 1.50
N VAL A 11 0.26 13.42 2.55
CA VAL A 11 -1.08 13.79 3.01
C VAL A 11 -1.85 14.53 1.91
N ASP A 12 -1.25 15.54 1.29
CA ASP A 12 -1.83 16.33 0.20
C ASP A 12 -2.15 15.46 -1.02
N PHE A 13 -1.28 14.49 -1.34
CA PHE A 13 -1.55 13.53 -2.42
C PHE A 13 -2.80 12.70 -2.12
N ILE A 14 -2.93 12.16 -0.90
CA ILE A 14 -4.09 11.36 -0.52
C ILE A 14 -5.36 12.23 -0.51
N GLY A 15 -5.28 13.48 -0.03
CA GLY A 15 -6.39 14.44 -0.07
C GLY A 15 -6.87 14.80 -1.48
N CYS A 16 -6.01 14.65 -2.50
CA CYS A 16 -6.41 14.79 -3.91
C CYS A 16 -7.20 13.59 -4.45
N LEU A 17 -7.23 12.47 -3.73
CA LEU A 17 -8.05 11.32 -4.05
C LEU A 17 -9.48 11.53 -3.54
N LYS A 18 -10.38 10.65 -3.98
CA LYS A 18 -11.79 10.72 -3.61
C LYS A 18 -12.27 9.40 -3.07
N HIS A 19 -13.18 9.46 -2.11
CA HIS A 19 -13.91 8.27 -1.65
C HIS A 19 -14.63 7.60 -2.83
N THR A 20 -14.64 6.27 -2.84
CA THR A 20 -15.09 5.48 -4.01
C THR A 20 -16.47 4.88 -3.83
N LYS A 21 -16.95 4.73 -2.59
CA LYS A 21 -18.17 3.99 -2.26
C LYS A 21 -19.16 4.77 -1.39
N GLY A 22 -20.42 4.35 -1.45
CA GLY A 22 -21.49 4.79 -0.57
C GLY A 22 -21.79 6.29 -0.66
N LYS A 23 -22.30 6.85 0.45
CA LYS A 23 -22.71 8.27 0.55
C LYS A 23 -21.57 9.27 0.33
N TRP A 24 -20.33 8.83 0.46
CA TRP A 24 -19.14 9.67 0.35
C TRP A 24 -18.52 9.65 -1.04
N ARG A 25 -19.03 8.82 -1.98
CA ARG A 25 -18.46 8.71 -3.32
C ARG A 25 -18.31 10.08 -4.00
N GLY A 26 -17.12 10.36 -4.52
CA GLY A 26 -16.81 11.61 -5.21
C GLY A 26 -16.40 12.77 -4.29
N GLN A 27 -16.55 12.63 -2.97
CA GLN A 27 -16.04 13.57 -1.99
C GLN A 27 -14.52 13.40 -1.81
N PRO A 28 -13.77 14.48 -1.51
CA PRO A 28 -12.35 14.40 -1.16
C PRO A 28 -12.10 13.36 -0.07
N PHE A 29 -10.99 12.62 -0.18
CA PHE A 29 -10.58 11.68 0.84
C PHE A 29 -9.73 12.39 1.90
N ASP A 30 -10.40 13.08 2.82
CA ASP A 30 -9.75 13.72 3.95
C ASP A 30 -9.39 12.66 5.00
N LEU A 31 -8.09 12.58 5.33
CA LEU A 31 -7.60 11.63 6.32
C LEU A 31 -8.15 11.99 7.70
N LEU A 32 -8.62 10.99 8.44
CA LEU A 32 -8.92 11.15 9.86
C LEU A 32 -7.63 11.45 10.63
N PRO A 33 -7.67 12.15 11.78
CA PRO A 33 -6.47 12.54 12.51
C PRO A 33 -5.50 11.38 12.81
N TRP A 34 -6.03 10.19 13.10
CA TRP A 34 -5.21 9.00 13.34
C TRP A 34 -4.62 8.41 12.05
N GLN A 35 -5.33 8.50 10.91
CA GLN A 35 -4.80 8.07 9.61
C GLN A 35 -3.68 9.01 9.17
N GLU A 36 -3.89 10.31 9.34
CA GLU A 36 -2.88 11.33 9.05
C GLU A 36 -1.64 11.13 9.91
N ALA A 37 -1.78 10.88 11.21
CA ALA A 37 -0.65 10.58 12.09
C ALA A 37 0.20 9.42 11.56
N ILE A 38 -0.42 8.30 11.18
CA ILE A 38 0.29 7.14 10.60
C ILE A 38 1.04 7.55 9.32
N ILE A 39 0.38 8.27 8.42
CA ILE A 39 0.99 8.70 7.15
C ILE A 39 2.17 9.65 7.42
N ARG A 40 2.02 10.62 8.33
CA ARG A 40 3.08 11.55 8.69
C ARG A 40 4.26 10.84 9.34
N ASP A 41 4.03 9.86 10.20
CA ASP A 41 5.11 9.11 10.84
C ASP A 41 5.87 8.25 9.82
N VAL A 42 5.15 7.52 8.97
CA VAL A 42 5.74 6.62 7.96
C VAL A 42 6.53 7.39 6.89
N PHE A 43 5.99 8.50 6.40
CA PHE A 43 6.59 9.23 5.27
C PHE A 43 7.41 10.45 5.67
N GLY A 44 7.19 11.01 6.85
CA GLY A 44 7.95 12.13 7.40
C GLY A 44 9.19 11.71 8.18
N THR A 45 9.21 10.52 8.78
CA THR A 45 10.41 10.07 9.52
C THR A 45 11.46 9.53 8.56
N VAL A 46 12.56 10.26 8.42
CA VAL A 46 13.66 9.95 7.51
C VAL A 46 15.00 9.82 8.23
N LYS A 47 15.90 9.04 7.61
CA LYS A 47 17.32 8.92 7.95
C LYS A 47 18.06 10.18 7.49
N GLU A 48 19.32 10.35 7.91
CA GLU A 48 20.16 11.49 7.51
C GLU A 48 20.36 11.60 6.00
N ASN A 49 20.39 10.47 5.29
CA ASN A 49 20.47 10.42 3.83
C ASN A 49 19.15 10.77 3.12
N GLY A 50 18.11 11.16 3.87
CA GLY A 50 16.80 11.53 3.36
C GLY A 50 15.89 10.37 3.01
N TYR A 51 16.33 9.11 3.08
CA TYR A 51 15.44 7.97 2.83
C TYR A 51 14.54 7.67 4.03
N ARG A 52 13.38 7.04 3.75
CA ARG A 52 12.44 6.60 4.79
C ARG A 52 13.15 5.81 5.88
N GLN A 53 12.85 6.13 7.14
CA GLN A 53 13.39 5.40 8.29
C GLN A 53 12.62 4.10 8.52
N TYR A 54 11.29 4.14 8.45
CA TYR A 54 10.41 3.01 8.70
C TYR A 54 10.03 2.32 7.39
N ASN A 55 10.63 1.15 7.14
CA ASN A 55 10.30 0.33 5.96
C ASN A 55 9.11 -0.61 6.21
N THR A 56 8.64 -0.72 7.45
CA THR A 56 7.45 -1.52 7.80
C THR A 56 6.52 -0.65 8.62
N ALA A 57 5.25 -0.62 8.23
CA ALA A 57 4.17 -0.03 8.99
C ALA A 57 3.13 -1.12 9.26
N TYR A 58 3.00 -1.51 10.52
CA TYR A 58 1.99 -2.45 10.96
C TYR A 58 0.85 -1.68 11.62
N VAL A 59 -0.36 -1.79 11.07
CA VAL A 59 -1.51 -1.00 11.49
C VAL A 59 -2.71 -1.90 11.73
N GLU A 60 -3.20 -1.89 12.97
CA GLU A 60 -4.43 -2.56 13.35
C GLU A 60 -5.62 -1.60 13.21
N ILE A 61 -6.52 -1.90 12.27
CA ILE A 61 -7.69 -1.07 11.98
C ILE A 61 -8.93 -1.96 12.09
N PRO A 62 -9.91 -1.62 12.96
CA PRO A 62 -11.14 -2.41 13.05
C PRO A 62 -11.94 -2.36 11.74
N LYS A 63 -12.74 -3.41 11.49
CA LYS A 63 -13.55 -3.53 10.27
C LYS A 63 -14.41 -2.28 10.04
N LYS A 64 -14.56 -1.91 8.76
CA LYS A 64 -15.38 -0.77 8.27
C LYS A 64 -14.85 0.64 8.63
N ASN A 65 -13.57 0.79 8.98
CA ASN A 65 -12.95 2.10 9.26
C ASN A 65 -12.09 2.66 8.11
N GLY A 66 -12.52 2.48 6.84
CA GLY A 66 -11.81 3.07 5.69
C GLY A 66 -10.42 2.47 5.41
N LYS A 67 -10.19 1.23 5.85
CA LYS A 67 -8.93 0.50 5.73
C LYS A 67 -8.48 0.36 4.28
N SER A 68 -9.38 -0.11 3.42
CA SER A 68 -9.09 -0.35 2.00
C SER A 68 -8.86 0.95 1.23
N GLU A 69 -9.56 2.03 1.59
CA GLU A 69 -9.34 3.37 1.05
C GLU A 69 -7.95 3.90 1.40
N LEU A 70 -7.54 3.80 2.67
CA LEU A 70 -6.19 4.19 3.10
C LEU A 70 -5.12 3.35 2.38
N ALA A 71 -5.31 2.02 2.33
CA ALA A 71 -4.43 1.09 1.65
C ALA A 71 -4.24 1.44 0.16
N ALA A 72 -5.35 1.77 -0.54
CA ALA A 72 -5.33 2.17 -1.93
C ALA A 72 -4.61 3.52 -2.14
N GLY A 73 -4.83 4.48 -1.24
CA GLY A 73 -4.14 5.77 -1.27
C GLY A 73 -2.62 5.60 -1.13
N VAL A 74 -2.17 4.78 -0.18
CA VAL A 74 -0.75 4.43 -0.01
C VAL A 74 -0.22 3.69 -1.24
N ALA A 75 -0.97 2.72 -1.79
CA ALA A 75 -0.56 2.00 -3.00
C ALA A 75 -0.30 2.94 -4.18
N LEU A 76 -1.22 3.88 -4.41
CA LEU A 76 -1.11 4.87 -5.48
C LEU A 76 0.06 5.83 -5.24
N TYR A 77 0.25 6.28 -4.00
CA TYR A 77 1.39 7.13 -3.65
C TYR A 77 2.71 6.41 -3.90
N MET A 78 2.87 5.17 -3.44
CA MET A 78 4.08 4.39 -3.68
C MET A 78 4.30 4.10 -5.19
N THR A 79 3.24 4.08 -5.98
CA THR A 79 3.33 3.86 -7.43
C THR A 79 3.77 5.10 -8.21
N CYS A 80 3.34 6.30 -7.81
CA CYS A 80 3.52 7.51 -8.62
C CYS A 80 3.94 8.79 -7.87
N GLY A 81 3.86 8.80 -6.55
CA GLY A 81 4.17 9.93 -5.68
C GLY A 81 5.54 9.85 -4.98
N ASP A 82 6.07 8.65 -4.78
CA ASP A 82 7.31 8.40 -4.00
C ASP A 82 8.63 8.66 -4.78
N ASN A 83 8.53 9.18 -6.01
CA ASN A 83 9.66 9.53 -6.90
C ASN A 83 10.60 8.37 -7.28
N GLU A 84 10.13 7.12 -7.22
CA GLU A 84 10.92 5.95 -7.59
C GLU A 84 10.70 5.53 -9.06
N TRP A 85 11.78 5.29 -9.80
CA TRP A 85 11.73 4.78 -11.16
C TRP A 85 11.52 3.26 -11.20
N GLY A 86 10.55 2.82 -12.00
CA GLY A 86 10.22 1.40 -12.14
C GLY A 86 9.73 0.77 -10.83
N ALA A 87 9.01 1.53 -10.00
CA ALA A 87 8.53 1.05 -8.71
C ALA A 87 7.52 -0.11 -8.90
N GLU A 88 7.81 -1.26 -8.30
CA GLU A 88 6.90 -2.41 -8.28
C GLU A 88 6.14 -2.43 -6.95
N VAL A 89 4.86 -2.11 -7.00
CA VAL A 89 3.95 -2.11 -5.85
C VAL A 89 3.02 -3.32 -5.95
N TYR A 90 2.92 -4.09 -4.87
CA TYR A 90 2.13 -5.31 -4.85
C TYR A 90 1.04 -5.30 -3.78
N GLY A 91 -0.15 -5.73 -4.17
CA GLY A 91 -1.28 -5.95 -3.27
C GLY A 91 -1.40 -7.42 -2.91
N CYS A 92 -1.42 -7.72 -1.62
CA CYS A 92 -1.47 -9.06 -1.07
C CYS A 92 -2.58 -9.18 -0.02
N ALA A 93 -3.20 -10.36 0.07
CA ALA A 93 -4.13 -10.75 1.12
C ALA A 93 -4.16 -12.27 1.19
N SER A 94 -5.01 -12.86 2.06
CA SER A 94 -5.09 -14.33 2.20
C SER A 94 -5.73 -14.99 0.98
N ASP A 95 -6.51 -14.23 0.23
CA ASP A 95 -7.08 -14.65 -1.05
C ASP A 95 -6.99 -13.50 -2.07
N ARG A 96 -6.89 -13.85 -3.35
CA ARG A 96 -6.75 -12.89 -4.45
C ARG A 96 -7.99 -11.98 -4.56
N GLN A 97 -9.18 -12.46 -4.22
CA GLN A 97 -10.39 -11.65 -4.21
C GLN A 97 -10.35 -10.59 -3.11
N GLN A 98 -9.72 -10.89 -1.97
CA GLN A 98 -9.53 -9.89 -0.91
C GLN A 98 -8.54 -8.81 -1.35
N ALA A 99 -7.38 -9.20 -1.89
CA ALA A 99 -6.40 -8.24 -2.41
C ALA A 99 -6.96 -7.39 -3.57
N SER A 100 -7.91 -7.93 -4.31
CA SER A 100 -8.63 -7.21 -5.35
C SER A 100 -9.47 -6.04 -4.83
N ILE A 101 -9.95 -6.07 -3.59
CA ILE A 101 -10.78 -5.01 -3.03
C ILE A 101 -10.00 -3.69 -3.01
N VAL A 102 -8.76 -3.73 -2.51
CA VAL A 102 -7.87 -2.55 -2.47
C VAL A 102 -7.54 -2.09 -3.90
N PHE A 103 -7.31 -3.02 -4.82
CA PHE A 103 -7.06 -2.71 -6.21
C PHE A 103 -8.23 -2.00 -6.90
N ASP A 104 -9.44 -2.52 -6.74
CA ASP A 104 -10.64 -1.94 -7.35
C ASP A 104 -10.91 -0.54 -6.78
N VAL A 105 -10.64 -0.31 -5.48
CA VAL A 105 -10.67 1.04 -4.87
C VAL A 105 -9.61 1.96 -5.49
N ALA A 106 -8.39 1.48 -5.72
CA ALA A 106 -7.34 2.27 -6.37
C ALA A 106 -7.71 2.63 -7.82
N VAL A 107 -8.32 1.72 -8.58
CA VAL A 107 -8.86 1.98 -9.92
C VAL A 107 -9.90 3.10 -9.86
N ASP A 108 -10.86 3.01 -8.95
CA ASP A 108 -11.90 4.03 -8.79
C ASP A 108 -11.33 5.40 -8.38
N MET A 109 -10.30 5.44 -7.54
CA MET A 109 -9.59 6.67 -7.18
C MET A 109 -8.88 7.30 -8.39
N VAL A 110 -8.23 6.47 -9.23
CA VAL A 110 -7.59 6.92 -10.47
C VAL A 110 -8.61 7.47 -11.46
N GLU A 111 -9.73 6.78 -11.66
CA GLU A 111 -10.79 7.20 -12.58
C GLU A 111 -11.43 8.53 -12.16
N GLN A 112 -11.50 8.80 -10.86
CA GLN A 112 -12.04 10.05 -10.30
C GLN A 112 -11.03 11.20 -10.26
N CYS A 113 -9.74 10.94 -10.51
CA CYS A 113 -8.68 11.95 -10.49
C CYS A 113 -8.13 12.19 -11.92
N PRO A 114 -8.52 13.29 -12.60
CA PRO A 114 -8.10 13.55 -13.98
C PRO A 114 -6.58 13.51 -14.21
N ALA A 115 -5.82 13.99 -13.23
CA ALA A 115 -4.36 13.98 -13.27
C ALA A 115 -3.77 12.57 -13.26
N LEU A 116 -4.34 11.65 -12.47
CA LEU A 116 -3.92 10.25 -12.43
C LEU A 116 -4.43 9.49 -13.63
N LYS A 117 -5.71 9.66 -14.02
CA LYS A 117 -6.31 9.02 -15.19
C LYS A 117 -5.54 9.23 -16.48
N LYS A 118 -4.95 10.42 -16.67
CA LYS A 118 -4.10 10.73 -17.84
C LYS A 118 -2.78 9.94 -17.86
N ARG A 119 -2.26 9.56 -16.69
CA ARG A 119 -0.90 9.01 -16.52
C ARG A 119 -0.86 7.53 -16.16
N ILE A 120 -1.93 7.02 -15.54
CA ILE A 120 -2.09 5.64 -15.12
C ILE A 120 -2.99 4.92 -16.12
N LYS A 121 -2.51 3.78 -16.62
CA LYS A 121 -3.28 2.88 -17.49
C LYS A 121 -3.67 1.62 -16.72
N PRO A 122 -4.97 1.36 -16.51
CA PRO A 122 -5.45 0.09 -15.98
C PRO A 122 -5.29 -1.04 -17.00
N VAL A 123 -4.85 -2.20 -16.53
CA VAL A 123 -4.79 -3.48 -17.25
C VAL A 123 -5.55 -4.50 -16.41
N MET A 124 -6.87 -4.52 -16.57
CA MET A 124 -7.79 -5.26 -15.69
C MET A 124 -7.61 -6.77 -15.74
N SER A 125 -7.21 -7.33 -16.89
CA SER A 125 -7.00 -8.77 -17.08
C SER A 125 -5.98 -9.37 -16.10
N VAL A 126 -4.98 -8.58 -15.70
CA VAL A 126 -3.93 -8.98 -14.75
C VAL A 126 -3.98 -8.16 -13.46
N LYS A 127 -5.05 -7.38 -13.24
CA LYS A 127 -5.23 -6.46 -12.12
C LYS A 127 -3.99 -5.61 -11.84
N ARG A 128 -3.60 -4.81 -12.84
CA ARG A 128 -2.43 -3.91 -12.78
C ARG A 128 -2.79 -2.47 -13.15
N LEU A 129 -2.28 -1.50 -12.42
CA LEU A 129 -2.27 -0.08 -12.76
C LEU A 129 -0.85 0.32 -13.15
N VAL A 130 -0.64 0.74 -14.40
CA VAL A 130 0.69 1.12 -14.92
C VAL A 130 0.83 2.63 -14.94
N TYR A 131 1.75 3.18 -14.16
CA TYR A 131 2.11 4.59 -14.19
C TYR A 131 3.23 4.83 -15.22
N LYS A 132 2.84 5.38 -16.36
CA LYS A 132 3.74 5.54 -17.52
C LYS A 132 4.97 6.42 -17.29
N PRO A 133 4.90 7.56 -16.57
CA PRO A 133 6.02 8.50 -16.48
C PRO A 133 7.31 7.92 -15.90
N THR A 134 7.21 6.99 -14.95
CA THR A 134 8.37 6.32 -14.33
C THR A 134 8.43 4.83 -14.63
N ASN A 135 7.54 4.32 -15.50
CA ASN A 135 7.37 2.88 -15.76
C ASN A 135 7.10 2.05 -14.49
N SER A 136 6.42 2.63 -13.50
CA SER A 136 6.04 1.98 -12.24
C SER A 136 4.67 1.29 -12.37
N PHE A 137 4.35 0.37 -11.45
CA PHE A 137 3.02 -0.24 -11.42
C PHE A 137 2.56 -0.64 -10.02
N TYR A 138 1.24 -0.70 -9.85
CA TYR A 138 0.57 -1.42 -8.75
C TYR A 138 -0.12 -2.66 -9.30
N GLN A 139 0.10 -3.83 -8.70
CA GLN A 139 -0.51 -5.09 -9.12
C GLN A 139 -0.96 -5.97 -7.96
N VAL A 140 -2.12 -6.62 -8.11
CA VAL A 140 -2.52 -7.72 -7.23
C VAL A 140 -1.74 -8.98 -7.56
N LEU A 141 -1.04 -9.56 -6.59
CA LEU A 141 -0.36 -10.83 -6.80
C LEU A 141 -1.36 -11.98 -6.92
N SER A 142 -1.14 -12.84 -7.91
CA SER A 142 -1.85 -14.11 -8.05
C SER A 142 -1.11 -15.22 -7.29
N ALA A 143 -1.80 -16.31 -7.02
CA ALA A 143 -1.20 -17.46 -6.34
C ALA A 143 0.01 -18.07 -7.07
N GLU A 144 0.04 -17.95 -8.40
CA GLU A 144 1.15 -18.42 -9.24
C GLU A 144 2.37 -17.49 -9.20
N ALA A 145 2.20 -16.23 -8.77
CA ALA A 145 3.30 -15.29 -8.65
C ALA A 145 4.13 -15.52 -7.38
N TYR A 146 3.61 -16.29 -6.41
CA TYR A 146 4.31 -16.68 -5.17
C TYR A 146 5.61 -17.43 -5.42
N THR A 147 5.71 -18.14 -6.55
CA THR A 147 6.86 -18.99 -6.88
C THR A 147 7.95 -18.27 -7.67
N LYS A 148 7.76 -16.98 -8.00
CA LYS A 148 8.74 -16.21 -8.77
C LYS A 148 9.75 -15.55 -7.82
N HIS A 149 10.87 -16.21 -7.59
CA HIS A 149 12.05 -15.58 -7.00
C HIS A 149 12.50 -14.38 -7.86
N GLY A 150 12.75 -13.22 -7.23
CA GLY A 150 13.34 -12.04 -7.90
C GLY A 150 12.41 -10.85 -8.19
N LEU A 151 11.33 -10.65 -7.41
CA LEU A 151 10.54 -9.42 -7.50
C LEU A 151 11.36 -8.23 -6.98
N ASN A 152 11.28 -7.07 -7.65
CA ASN A 152 12.00 -5.87 -7.27
C ASN A 152 11.06 -4.89 -6.56
N VAL A 153 10.71 -5.25 -5.33
CA VAL A 153 9.59 -4.66 -4.59
C VAL A 153 9.95 -3.27 -4.06
N HIS A 154 9.16 -2.28 -4.46
CA HIS A 154 9.17 -0.94 -3.85
C HIS A 154 8.15 -0.81 -2.73
N ALA A 155 6.99 -1.47 -2.86
CA ALA A 155 6.04 -1.53 -1.77
C ALA A 155 5.15 -2.78 -1.79
N VAL A 156 4.71 -3.18 -0.61
CA VAL A 156 3.71 -4.24 -0.40
C VAL A 156 2.58 -3.66 0.43
N ILE A 157 1.38 -3.76 -0.11
CA ILE A 157 0.14 -3.45 0.60
C ILE A 157 -0.48 -4.78 0.99
N PHE A 158 -0.29 -5.14 2.25
CA PHE A 158 -0.72 -6.43 2.79
C PHE A 158 -1.99 -6.24 3.60
N ASP A 159 -3.12 -6.63 3.03
CA ASP A 159 -4.43 -6.52 3.68
C ASP A 159 -4.80 -7.83 4.39
N GLU A 160 -5.50 -7.68 5.52
CA GLU A 160 -5.94 -8.75 6.42
C GLU A 160 -4.85 -9.75 6.81
N LEU A 161 -3.71 -9.27 7.33
CA LEU A 161 -2.60 -10.14 7.74
C LEU A 161 -3.01 -11.24 8.74
N HIS A 162 -3.98 -10.97 9.62
CA HIS A 162 -4.53 -11.96 10.57
C HIS A 162 -5.17 -13.18 9.92
N SER A 163 -5.61 -13.10 8.66
CA SER A 163 -6.25 -14.21 7.96
C SER A 163 -5.27 -15.04 7.12
N GLN A 164 -3.96 -14.77 7.20
CA GLN A 164 -2.97 -15.57 6.49
C GLN A 164 -2.90 -17.00 7.03
N PRO A 165 -2.94 -18.02 6.16
CA PRO A 165 -2.89 -19.41 6.59
C PRO A 165 -1.49 -19.82 7.08
N ASN A 166 -0.44 -19.18 6.56
CA ASN A 166 0.95 -19.47 6.89
C ASN A 166 1.87 -18.25 6.62
N ARG A 167 3.18 -18.40 6.88
CA ARG A 167 4.19 -17.34 6.69
C ARG A 167 4.73 -17.21 5.26
N GLU A 168 4.37 -18.10 4.35
CA GLU A 168 5.02 -18.23 3.04
C GLU A 168 4.91 -16.96 2.21
N LEU A 169 3.68 -16.47 2.00
CA LEU A 169 3.44 -15.22 1.27
C LEU A 169 4.12 -14.02 1.94
N PHE A 170 4.01 -13.94 3.27
CA PHE A 170 4.64 -12.87 4.04
C PHE A 170 6.15 -12.86 3.87
N ASP A 171 6.81 -14.01 3.99
CA ASP A 171 8.27 -14.11 3.87
C ASP A 171 8.76 -13.84 2.43
N VAL A 172 8.05 -14.34 1.41
CA VAL A 172 8.37 -14.06 0.00
C VAL A 172 8.36 -12.55 -0.28
N MET A 173 7.34 -11.86 0.23
CA MET A 173 7.15 -10.44 -0.03
C MET A 173 8.05 -9.54 0.80
N THR A 174 8.33 -9.90 2.06
CA THR A 174 9.08 -9.05 2.99
C THR A 174 10.57 -9.34 3.02
N LYS A 175 10.98 -10.61 2.90
CA LYS A 175 12.39 -11.02 3.00
C LYS A 175 13.02 -11.31 1.64
N GLY A 176 12.26 -11.91 0.72
CA GLY A 176 12.79 -12.33 -0.58
C GLY A 176 12.95 -11.20 -1.61
N SER A 177 12.29 -10.07 -1.39
CA SER A 177 12.07 -9.06 -2.46
C SER A 177 12.40 -7.62 -2.04
N GLY A 178 12.62 -7.36 -0.74
CA GLY A 178 12.87 -6.02 -0.20
C GLY A 178 14.29 -5.49 -0.41
N ASP A 179 15.27 -6.38 -0.56
CA ASP A 179 16.70 -6.03 -0.62
C ASP A 179 17.10 -5.31 -1.93
N ALA A 180 16.20 -5.25 -2.91
CA ALA A 180 16.47 -4.66 -4.21
C ALA A 180 16.32 -3.12 -4.26
N ARG A 181 15.72 -2.49 -3.24
CA ARG A 181 15.45 -1.04 -3.19
C ARG A 181 15.98 -0.39 -1.91
N THR A 182 16.28 0.91 -2.00
CA THR A 182 16.87 1.69 -0.89
C THR A 182 15.88 2.03 0.22
N GLN A 183 14.58 2.13 -0.09
CA GLN A 183 13.52 2.50 0.84
C GLN A 183 12.18 1.80 0.55
N PRO A 184 12.12 0.46 0.53
CA PRO A 184 10.86 -0.25 0.35
C PRO A 184 9.87 0.03 1.49
N LEU A 185 8.57 -0.10 1.22
CA LEU A 185 7.52 -0.01 2.25
C LEU A 185 6.68 -1.29 2.32
N PHE A 186 6.65 -1.92 3.49
CA PHE A 186 5.71 -2.98 3.84
C PHE A 186 4.58 -2.38 4.67
N PHE A 187 3.48 -2.03 4.01
CA PHE A 187 2.28 -1.49 4.65
C PHE A 187 1.34 -2.65 5.00
N LEU A 188 1.46 -3.12 6.23
CA LEU A 188 0.77 -4.30 6.75
C LEU A 188 -0.45 -3.84 7.53
N ILE A 189 -1.64 -4.10 7.00
CA ILE A 189 -2.89 -3.67 7.62
C ILE A 189 -3.73 -4.87 7.98
N THR A 190 -4.22 -4.91 9.22
CA THR A 190 -4.99 -6.04 9.70
C THR A 190 -6.12 -5.61 10.63
N THR A 191 -7.16 -6.42 10.71
CA THR A 191 -8.04 -6.40 11.89
C THR A 191 -7.34 -7.19 13.02
N ALA A 192 -7.63 -6.86 14.28
CA ALA A 192 -7.14 -7.64 15.43
C ALA A 192 -7.49 -9.13 15.27
N GLY A 193 -6.47 -9.98 15.29
CA GLY A 193 -6.60 -11.44 15.26
C GLY A 193 -6.61 -12.04 16.66
N THR A 194 -7.24 -13.20 16.83
CA THR A 194 -7.27 -13.92 18.11
C THR A 194 -6.23 -15.05 18.18
N ASP A 195 -5.62 -15.42 17.06
CA ASP A 195 -4.64 -16.50 16.97
C ASP A 195 -3.22 -16.02 17.31
N ARG A 196 -2.68 -16.56 18.41
CA ARG A 196 -1.33 -16.28 18.93
C ARG A 196 -0.20 -16.96 18.15
N HIS A 197 -0.52 -17.89 17.26
CA HIS A 197 0.46 -18.54 16.38
C HIS A 197 0.50 -17.93 14.98
N SER A 198 -0.37 -16.94 14.71
CA SER A 198 -0.45 -16.27 13.42
C SER A 198 0.73 -15.31 13.18
N VAL A 199 1.03 -15.06 11.90
CA VAL A 199 2.00 -14.03 11.48
C VAL A 199 1.63 -12.65 12.03
N CYS A 200 0.33 -12.39 12.15
CA CYS A 200 -0.20 -11.16 12.70
C CYS A 200 0.21 -10.97 14.17
N PHE A 201 0.10 -12.01 14.99
CA PHE A 201 0.53 -11.92 16.39
C PHE A 201 2.05 -11.75 16.53
N GLU A 202 2.83 -12.40 15.67
CA GLU A 202 4.30 -12.19 15.61
C GLU A 202 4.66 -10.72 15.32
N GLN A 203 3.98 -10.09 14.34
CA GLN A 203 4.23 -8.68 14.03
C GLN A 203 3.74 -7.73 15.14
N HIS A 204 2.63 -8.05 15.81
CA HIS A 204 2.13 -7.26 16.94
C HIS A 204 3.13 -7.19 18.12
N GLN A 205 3.96 -8.22 18.29
CA GLN A 205 4.93 -8.28 19.40
C GLN A 205 6.24 -7.52 19.16
N LYS A 206 6.47 -6.98 17.95
CA LYS A 206 7.69 -6.24 17.58
C LYS A 206 7.50 -4.75 17.74
#